data_AF-A0A1V5XR74-F1
#
_entry.id   AF-A0A1V5XR74-F1
#
_cell.length_a   1.000
_cell.length_b   1.000
_cell.length_c   1.000
_cell.angle_alpha   90.00
_cell.angle_beta   90.00
_cell.angle_gamma   90.00
#
_symmetry.space_group_name_H-M   'P 1'
#
loop_
_entity.id
_entity.type
_entity.pdbx_description
1 polymer ?
#
loop_
_entity_poly.entity_id
_entity_poly.type
_entity_poly.pdbx_seq_one_letter_code
_entity_poly.pdbx_strand_id
1 'polypeptide(L)'
;MMRKPSCLLSILLLSSFGLGACSSDNDPQCSAAPSCVSPEASTYDSQVDPTDSSYETSIEASPDTDTSEGGEAASGSDAPAESALPEASSPDGLRFMTFNIQHGANASLDAIAEAIRNENPDIVGLQEVDVDAQRSGHVDQPRVLSQRTGMAAAFQFSLTFSSGGYYGLAVLSRFPIVSTSKRLLSSTGEQRILMRVDVLTEHALLPVGVTHLGLTAGERKTQVSEILEDLGSEGFAVLMGDMNAQPGDEEMKSLASAMNDAWLESSGQGFTFPVDTPTKRIDYIFLGNNWPSPTQAHVPTTKTSDHRPVVVFVPWN
;
A
#
# COMPACT_ATOMS: atom_id res chain seq x y z
N MET A 1 28.95 5.98 -39.20
CA MET A 1 28.90 7.26 -38.44
C MET A 1 27.45 7.59 -38.16
N MET A 2 26.98 7.23 -36.97
CA MET A 2 25.61 7.42 -36.49
C MET A 2 25.41 8.89 -36.10
N ARG A 3 24.24 9.45 -36.45
CA ARG A 3 23.74 10.71 -35.86
C ARG A 3 22.55 10.37 -34.95
N LYS A 4 22.66 10.77 -33.69
CA LYS A 4 21.62 10.69 -32.65
C LYS A 4 20.41 11.56 -33.02
N PRO A 5 19.18 11.20 -32.61
CA PRO A 5 18.11 12.18 -32.43
C PRO A 5 18.04 12.64 -30.96
N SER A 6 17.98 13.95 -30.76
CA SER A 6 17.66 14.60 -29.48
C SER A 6 16.14 14.60 -29.26
N CYS A 7 15.69 14.10 -28.11
CA CYS A 7 14.39 14.46 -27.54
C CYS A 7 14.48 15.87 -26.94
N LEU A 8 13.62 16.79 -27.39
CA LEU A 8 13.29 18.01 -26.66
C LEU A 8 11.83 17.90 -26.21
N LEU A 9 11.64 17.82 -24.90
CA LEU A 9 10.35 17.91 -24.24
C LEU A 9 10.05 19.39 -24.02
N SER A 10 9.09 19.94 -24.77
CA SER A 10 8.60 21.31 -24.58
C SER A 10 7.50 21.33 -23.52
N ILE A 11 7.80 21.94 -22.37
CA ILE A 11 6.82 22.33 -21.34
C ILE A 11 6.07 23.56 -21.86
N LEU A 12 4.76 23.44 -22.04
CA LEU A 12 3.85 24.55 -22.32
C LEU A 12 3.03 24.86 -21.07
N LEU A 13 3.46 25.89 -20.34
CA LEU A 13 2.66 26.62 -19.37
C LEU A 13 1.70 27.54 -20.13
N LEU A 14 0.39 27.31 -19.97
CA LEU A 14 -0.65 28.24 -20.38
C LEU A 14 -1.14 29.03 -19.17
N SER A 15 -0.63 30.24 -19.03
CA SER A 15 -1.24 31.33 -18.28
C SER A 15 -1.94 32.27 -19.27
N SER A 16 -3.24 32.51 -19.12
CA SER A 16 -3.86 33.82 -19.40
C SER A 16 -5.34 33.84 -19.04
N PHE A 17 -5.71 34.80 -18.18
CA PHE A 17 -6.87 35.71 -18.21
C PHE A 17 -6.97 36.29 -16.78
N GLY A 18 -6.95 37.58 -16.47
CA GLY A 18 -6.88 38.81 -17.25
C GLY A 18 -7.06 39.97 -16.26
N LEU A 19 -6.15 40.94 -16.32
CA LEU A 19 -6.25 42.38 -16.03
C LEU A 19 -7.08 42.90 -14.84
N GLY A 20 -6.39 43.66 -13.99
CA GLY A 20 -6.98 44.68 -13.11
C GLY A 20 -5.93 45.38 -12.26
N ALA A 21 -5.16 46.30 -12.86
CA ALA A 21 -4.24 47.17 -12.13
C ALA A 21 -5.02 48.32 -11.47
N CYS A 22 -4.81 48.52 -10.17
CA CYS A 22 -5.11 49.78 -9.48
C CYS A 22 -3.81 50.34 -8.92
N SER A 23 -3.39 51.48 -9.47
CA SER A 23 -2.32 52.34 -8.95
C SER A 23 -2.91 53.72 -8.69
N SER A 24 -3.09 54.11 -7.44
CA SER A 24 -3.00 55.49 -6.93
C SER A 24 -3.53 55.55 -5.51
N ASP A 25 -2.83 56.31 -4.67
CA ASP A 25 -3.13 56.57 -3.27
C ASP A 25 -4.57 57.08 -3.02
N ASN A 26 -5.11 56.67 -1.87
CA ASN A 26 -6.44 56.97 -1.28
C ASN A 26 -7.62 56.09 -1.71
N ASP A 27 -7.75 54.91 -1.08
CA ASP A 27 -9.03 54.21 -0.92
C ASP A 27 -9.12 53.55 0.49
N PRO A 28 -10.09 53.90 1.36
CA PRO A 28 -10.14 53.45 2.75
C PRO A 28 -10.83 52.08 2.97
N GLN A 29 -10.73 51.14 2.02
CA GLN A 29 -11.37 49.81 2.13
C GLN A 29 -10.41 48.61 2.25
N CYS A 30 -9.14 48.83 2.57
CA CYS A 30 -8.23 47.75 3.01
C CYS A 30 -8.27 47.58 4.53
N SER A 31 -9.37 47.05 5.07
CA SER A 31 -9.41 46.57 6.45
C SER A 31 -10.44 45.45 6.63
N ALA A 32 -10.00 44.20 6.51
CA ALA A 32 -10.53 43.03 7.24
C ALA A 32 -9.90 41.75 6.67
N ALA A 33 -8.74 41.35 7.19
CA ALA A 33 -8.30 39.96 7.11
C ALA A 33 -8.84 39.25 8.38
N PRO A 34 -9.63 38.16 8.26
CA PRO A 34 -9.95 37.34 9.42
C PRO A 34 -8.74 36.48 9.80
N SER A 35 -8.41 36.55 11.09
CA SER A 35 -7.38 35.82 11.80
C SER A 35 -7.50 34.31 11.68
N CYS A 36 -6.37 33.63 11.46
CA CYS A 36 -6.22 32.18 11.62
C CYS A 36 -6.52 31.79 13.07
N VAL A 37 -7.57 31.01 13.30
CA VAL A 37 -7.85 30.35 14.58
C VAL A 37 -7.46 28.89 14.44
N SER A 38 -6.62 28.41 15.35
CA SER A 38 -6.23 27.00 15.45
C SER A 38 -7.38 26.20 16.08
N PRO A 39 -7.77 25.02 15.59
CA PRO A 39 -8.73 24.19 16.30
C PRO A 39 -8.05 23.52 17.50
N GLU A 40 -8.68 23.69 18.66
CA GLU A 40 -8.34 23.06 19.93
C GLU A 40 -8.46 21.54 19.86
N ALA A 41 -7.58 20.85 20.59
CA ALA A 41 -7.59 19.40 20.75
C ALA A 41 -8.89 18.94 21.44
N SER A 42 -9.67 18.08 20.77
CA SER A 42 -10.76 17.36 21.41
C SER A 42 -10.18 16.20 22.22
N THR A 43 -10.34 16.26 23.53
CA THR A 43 -10.08 15.13 24.43
C THR A 43 -11.22 14.12 24.27
N TYR A 44 -10.93 12.97 23.66
CA TYR A 44 -11.83 11.83 23.63
C TYR A 44 -11.58 10.98 24.89
N ASP A 45 -12.60 10.89 25.74
CA ASP A 45 -12.63 10.09 26.95
C ASP A 45 -12.92 8.62 26.56
N SER A 46 -11.90 7.76 26.65
CA SER A 46 -12.05 6.32 26.44
C SER A 46 -12.16 5.61 27.79
N GLN A 47 -13.40 5.39 28.25
CA GLN A 47 -13.67 4.32 29.20
C GLN A 47 -13.64 3.00 28.41
N VAL A 48 -12.58 2.21 28.59
CA VAL A 48 -12.50 0.83 28.11
C VAL A 48 -12.47 -0.11 29.32
N ASP A 49 -13.38 -1.06 29.27
CA ASP A 49 -13.66 -2.15 30.21
C ASP A 49 -12.46 -3.13 30.30
N PRO A 50 -11.90 -3.40 31.50
CA PRO A 50 -10.69 -4.19 31.65
C PRO A 50 -11.00 -5.67 31.88
N THR A 51 -11.54 -6.38 30.88
CA THR A 51 -11.53 -7.84 30.87
C THR A 51 -11.40 -8.40 29.46
N ASP A 52 -10.19 -8.35 28.91
CA ASP A 52 -9.77 -9.33 27.91
C ASP A 52 -8.36 -9.81 28.24
N SER A 53 -8.32 -10.91 28.99
CA SER A 53 -7.11 -11.56 29.48
C SER A 53 -7.01 -12.95 28.86
N SER A 54 -6.31 -13.04 27.73
CA SER A 54 -5.60 -14.26 27.37
C SER A 54 -4.72 -13.95 26.19
N TYR A 55 -3.42 -13.76 26.43
CA TYR A 55 -2.28 -14.21 25.60
C TYR A 55 -1.00 -13.68 26.27
N GLU A 56 -0.74 -14.10 27.52
CA GLU A 56 0.61 -14.02 28.06
C GLU A 56 1.40 -15.24 27.58
N THR A 57 2.44 -15.01 26.79
CA THR A 57 3.44 -16.04 26.50
C THR A 57 4.79 -15.55 26.99
N SER A 58 5.34 -16.30 27.93
CA SER A 58 6.60 -16.09 28.61
C SER A 58 7.77 -16.23 27.63
N ILE A 59 8.63 -15.22 27.55
CA ILE A 59 9.96 -15.34 26.94
C ILE A 59 10.99 -15.13 28.05
N GLU A 60 11.69 -16.20 28.40
CA GLU A 60 12.87 -16.13 29.25
C GLU A 60 14.05 -15.54 28.46
N ALA A 61 14.61 -14.45 28.97
CA ALA A 61 15.88 -13.91 28.51
C ALA A 61 17.04 -14.72 29.10
N SER A 62 18.05 -15.02 28.29
CA SER A 62 19.38 -15.41 28.76
C SER A 62 20.42 -14.39 28.27
N PRO A 63 21.48 -14.12 29.08
CA PRO A 63 22.40 -13.03 28.83
C PRO A 63 23.63 -13.51 28.06
N ASP A 64 24.16 -12.69 27.16
CA ASP A 64 25.54 -12.84 26.70
C ASP A 64 26.27 -11.50 26.73
N THR A 65 27.43 -11.56 27.39
CA THR A 65 28.34 -10.47 27.69
C THR A 65 29.37 -10.26 26.58
N ASP A 66 29.53 -8.98 26.21
CA ASP A 66 30.77 -8.23 25.95
C ASP A 66 32.06 -8.98 25.55
N THR A 67 32.68 -8.55 24.44
CA THR A 67 34.08 -8.06 24.44
C THR A 67 34.41 -7.31 23.15
N SER A 68 35.05 -6.16 23.33
CA SER A 68 35.61 -5.23 22.34
C SER A 68 37.04 -5.58 21.89
N GLU A 69 37.41 -5.16 20.68
CA GLU A 69 38.72 -4.64 20.19
C GLU A 69 38.68 -4.72 18.63
N GLY A 70 39.19 -3.85 17.75
CA GLY A 70 40.08 -2.68 17.80
C GLY A 70 40.85 -2.63 16.45
N GLY A 71 40.88 -1.47 15.76
CA GLY A 71 41.72 -1.17 14.56
C GLY A 71 41.11 -1.55 13.20
N GLU A 72 41.27 -0.85 12.08
CA GLU A 72 42.14 0.27 11.68
C GLU A 72 41.54 0.91 10.41
N ALA A 73 41.80 2.21 10.20
CA ALA A 73 41.29 3.01 9.10
C ALA A 73 42.04 2.73 7.78
N ALA A 74 41.29 2.60 6.68
CA ALA A 74 41.82 2.74 5.32
C ALA A 74 40.88 3.63 4.49
N SER A 75 41.43 4.77 4.06
CA SER A 75 40.82 5.73 3.15
C SER A 75 40.74 5.16 1.73
N GLY A 76 39.54 5.01 1.21
CA GLY A 76 39.26 4.78 -0.21
C GLY A 76 38.14 5.72 -0.64
N SER A 77 38.49 6.74 -1.42
CA SER A 77 37.55 7.63 -2.06
C SER A 77 37.00 6.96 -3.32
N ASP A 78 35.86 6.28 -3.19
CA ASP A 78 35.03 5.94 -4.35
C ASP A 78 33.72 6.69 -4.20
N ALA A 79 33.50 7.64 -5.11
CA ALA A 79 32.20 8.26 -5.29
C ALA A 79 31.18 7.14 -5.59
N PRO A 80 29.99 7.12 -4.96
CA PRO A 80 29.01 6.11 -5.28
C PRO A 80 28.60 6.31 -6.74
N ALA A 81 28.83 5.28 -7.54
CA ALA A 81 28.26 5.18 -8.87
C ALA A 81 26.75 5.42 -8.74
N GLU A 82 26.26 6.42 -9.47
CA GLU A 82 24.85 6.70 -9.64
C GLU A 82 24.19 5.40 -10.15
N SER A 83 23.55 4.70 -9.23
CA SER A 83 22.91 3.41 -9.44
C SER A 83 21.78 3.61 -10.44
N ALA A 84 22.07 3.40 -11.72
CA ALA A 84 21.06 3.24 -12.74
C ALA A 84 20.11 2.13 -12.26
N LEU A 85 18.87 2.52 -11.92
CA LEU A 85 17.81 1.60 -11.54
C LEU A 85 17.77 0.48 -12.60
N PRO A 86 17.75 -0.80 -12.19
CA PRO A 86 17.68 -1.90 -13.16
C PRO A 86 16.48 -1.65 -14.07
N GLU A 87 16.68 -1.78 -15.39
CA GLU A 87 15.60 -1.63 -16.36
C GLU A 87 14.53 -2.70 -16.05
N ALA A 88 13.52 -2.28 -15.31
CA ALA A 88 12.36 -3.06 -14.96
C ALA A 88 11.54 -3.20 -16.24
N SER A 89 11.81 -4.22 -17.05
CA SER A 89 10.91 -4.58 -18.15
C SER A 89 10.15 -5.85 -17.79
N SER A 90 8.82 -5.78 -17.76
CA SER A 90 7.99 -6.99 -17.90
C SER A 90 7.36 -6.93 -19.28
N PRO A 91 8.07 -7.41 -20.32
CA PRO A 91 7.72 -7.12 -21.72
C PRO A 91 6.32 -7.62 -22.10
N ASP A 92 5.81 -8.64 -21.41
CA ASP A 92 4.58 -9.33 -21.77
C ASP A 92 3.37 -8.97 -20.88
N GLY A 93 3.55 -8.18 -19.81
CA GLY A 93 2.46 -7.84 -18.88
C GLY A 93 2.94 -7.47 -17.48
N LEU A 94 2.02 -7.38 -16.52
CA LEU A 94 2.32 -7.19 -15.11
C LEU A 94 1.81 -8.35 -14.26
N ARG A 95 2.59 -8.68 -13.23
CA ARG A 95 2.19 -9.55 -12.14
C ARG A 95 1.86 -8.73 -10.89
N PHE A 96 0.60 -8.77 -10.50
CA PHE A 96 0.10 -8.18 -9.26
C PHE A 96 0.00 -9.22 -8.16
N MET A 97 0.28 -8.82 -6.93
CA MET A 97 0.10 -9.63 -5.74
C MET A 97 -0.57 -8.81 -4.64
N THR A 98 -1.48 -9.43 -3.88
CA THR A 98 -1.93 -8.88 -2.59
C THR A 98 -1.67 -9.87 -1.48
N PHE A 99 -1.26 -9.37 -0.31
CA PHE A 99 -0.93 -10.22 0.82
C PHE A 99 -1.15 -9.51 2.16
N ASN A 100 -2.14 -9.98 2.93
CA ASN A 100 -2.22 -9.67 4.36
C ASN A 100 -1.12 -10.46 5.08
N ILE A 101 -0.14 -9.75 5.67
CA ILE A 101 1.03 -10.37 6.30
C ILE A 101 0.90 -10.56 7.81
N GLN A 102 -0.26 -10.21 8.39
CA GLN A 102 -0.54 -10.28 9.82
C GLN A 102 0.63 -9.75 10.65
N HIS A 103 1.16 -8.57 10.30
CA HIS A 103 2.29 -7.91 10.99
C HIS A 103 3.50 -8.83 11.26
N GLY A 104 3.69 -9.88 10.45
CA GLY A 104 4.74 -10.89 10.65
C GLY A 104 4.57 -11.77 11.89
N ALA A 105 3.34 -11.94 12.40
CA ALA A 105 3.08 -12.73 13.60
C ALA A 105 3.44 -14.22 13.44
N ASN A 106 3.20 -14.79 12.25
CA ASN A 106 3.37 -16.22 12.00
C ASN A 106 4.73 -16.59 11.38
N ALA A 107 5.51 -15.60 10.91
CA ALA A 107 6.77 -15.86 10.25
C ALA A 107 7.71 -14.64 10.25
N SER A 108 9.01 -14.89 10.07
CA SER A 108 9.98 -13.83 9.89
C SER A 108 9.74 -13.04 8.60
N LEU A 109 10.16 -11.77 8.58
CA LEU A 109 10.12 -10.95 7.37
C LEU A 109 10.97 -11.53 6.22
N ASP A 110 12.00 -12.31 6.54
CA ASP A 110 12.78 -13.03 5.53
C ASP A 110 11.95 -14.10 4.82
N ALA A 111 11.12 -14.86 5.56
CA ALA A 111 10.23 -15.86 5.00
C ALA A 111 9.08 -15.22 4.22
N ILE A 112 8.53 -14.09 4.69
CA ILE A 112 7.53 -13.31 3.96
C ILE A 112 8.13 -12.76 2.65
N ALA A 113 9.34 -12.20 2.70
CA ALA A 113 10.03 -11.71 1.51
C ALA A 113 10.36 -12.85 0.53
N GLU A 114 10.72 -14.04 1.02
CA GLU A 114 10.90 -15.22 0.17
C GLU A 114 9.59 -15.65 -0.49
N ALA A 115 8.48 -15.67 0.26
CA ALA A 115 7.16 -15.96 -0.30
C ALA A 115 6.78 -14.97 -1.42
N ILE A 116 7.10 -13.68 -1.26
CA ILE A 116 6.91 -12.67 -2.30
C ILE A 116 7.84 -12.94 -3.51
N ARG A 117 9.14 -13.13 -3.28
CA ARG A 117 10.11 -13.35 -4.38
C ARG A 117 9.81 -14.60 -5.21
N ASN A 118 9.32 -15.67 -4.59
CA ASN A 118 8.98 -16.91 -5.28
C ASN A 118 7.87 -16.72 -6.32
N GLU A 119 7.01 -15.72 -6.13
CA GLU A 119 5.95 -15.37 -7.07
C GLU A 119 6.40 -14.36 -8.13
N ASN A 120 7.56 -13.72 -7.94
CA ASN A 120 8.14 -12.69 -8.81
C ASN A 120 7.14 -11.59 -9.23
N PRO A 121 6.42 -10.96 -8.29
CA PRO A 121 5.46 -9.91 -8.61
C PRO A 121 6.17 -8.61 -9.00
N ASP A 122 5.49 -7.82 -9.83
CA ASP A 122 5.91 -6.49 -10.21
C ASP A 122 5.45 -5.44 -9.20
N ILE A 123 4.22 -5.60 -8.69
CA ILE A 123 3.60 -4.72 -7.69
C ILE A 123 2.86 -5.57 -6.65
N VAL A 124 3.09 -5.28 -5.38
CA VAL A 124 2.52 -5.99 -4.23
C VAL A 124 1.76 -5.01 -3.33
N GLY A 125 0.50 -5.28 -3.05
CA GLY A 125 -0.26 -4.60 -1.99
C GLY A 125 -0.21 -5.40 -0.70
N LEU A 126 0.24 -4.78 0.39
CA LEU A 126 0.38 -5.41 1.69
C LEU A 126 -0.59 -4.81 2.71
N GLN A 127 -1.25 -5.68 3.46
CA GLN A 127 -2.13 -5.34 4.58
C GLN A 127 -1.50 -5.81 5.89
N GLU A 128 -1.94 -5.20 6.99
CA GLU A 128 -1.45 -5.46 8.34
C GLU A 128 0.05 -5.25 8.53
N VAL A 129 0.53 -4.09 8.09
CA VAL A 129 1.95 -3.77 8.14
C VAL A 129 2.24 -2.85 9.32
N ASP A 130 3.23 -3.21 10.12
CA ASP A 130 3.69 -2.40 11.25
C ASP A 130 4.96 -1.58 10.91
N VAL A 131 5.07 -0.40 11.51
CA VAL A 131 6.31 0.39 11.57
C VAL A 131 6.54 0.84 13.01
N ASP A 132 7.67 0.45 13.60
CA ASP A 132 8.08 0.84 14.96
C ASP A 132 7.07 0.44 16.06
N ALA A 133 6.23 -0.57 15.80
CA ALA A 133 5.29 -1.07 16.80
C ALA A 133 5.97 -2.08 17.73
N GLN A 134 5.64 -2.02 19.02
CA GLN A 134 6.22 -2.91 20.04
C GLN A 134 6.00 -4.39 19.73
N ARG A 135 4.79 -4.77 19.27
CA ARG A 135 4.41 -6.16 19.00
C ARG A 135 5.23 -6.82 17.87
N SER A 136 5.78 -6.01 16.97
CA SER A 136 6.61 -6.42 15.85
C SER A 136 8.09 -6.10 16.09
N GLY A 137 8.48 -5.84 17.34
CA GLY A 137 9.86 -5.63 17.75
C GLY A 137 10.46 -4.30 17.28
N HIS A 138 9.65 -3.26 17.15
CA HIS A 138 10.06 -1.93 16.68
C HIS A 138 10.66 -1.92 15.26
N VAL A 139 10.28 -2.90 14.44
CA VAL A 139 10.78 -3.03 13.08
C VAL A 139 9.99 -2.14 12.12
N ASP A 140 10.69 -1.53 11.18
CA ASP A 140 10.12 -0.90 9.98
C ASP A 140 9.93 -1.98 8.90
N GLN A 141 8.78 -2.65 8.91
CA GLN A 141 8.51 -3.79 8.04
C GLN A 141 8.55 -3.44 6.54
N PRO A 142 7.97 -2.31 6.06
CA PRO A 142 8.08 -1.90 4.66
C PRO A 142 9.53 -1.77 4.21
N ARG A 143 10.39 -1.14 5.02
CA ARG A 143 11.81 -0.96 4.69
C ARG A 143 12.56 -2.30 4.66
N VAL A 144 12.32 -3.18 5.63
CA VAL A 144 12.97 -4.50 5.64
C VAL A 144 12.52 -5.33 4.43
N LEU A 145 11.22 -5.38 4.15
CA LEU A 145 10.70 -6.11 3.00
C LEU A 145 11.24 -5.53 1.68
N SER A 146 11.29 -4.20 1.53
CA SER A 146 11.92 -3.52 0.40
C SER A 146 13.36 -4.00 0.17
N GLN A 147 14.19 -4.01 1.21
CA GLN A 147 15.59 -4.44 1.14
C GLN A 147 15.71 -5.93 0.77
N ARG A 148 14.79 -6.77 1.25
CA ARG A 148 14.82 -8.21 1.01
C ARG A 148 14.26 -8.59 -0.37
N THR A 149 13.27 -7.89 -0.89
CA THR A 149 12.70 -8.17 -2.21
C THR A 149 13.41 -7.41 -3.32
N GLY A 150 14.16 -6.35 -3.00
CA GLY A 150 14.77 -5.45 -3.98
C GLY A 150 13.75 -4.50 -4.63
N MET A 151 12.59 -4.31 -4.01
CA MET A 151 11.49 -3.49 -4.52
C MET A 151 11.44 -2.15 -3.78
N ALA A 152 11.04 -1.06 -4.46
CA ALA A 152 10.70 0.20 -3.80
C ALA A 152 9.49 0.00 -2.87
N ALA A 153 9.45 0.69 -1.75
CA ALA A 153 8.34 0.62 -0.79
C ALA A 153 7.69 1.98 -0.55
N ALA A 154 6.37 1.94 -0.37
CA ALA A 154 5.58 3.02 0.18
C ALA A 154 4.75 2.49 1.35
N PHE A 155 4.54 3.33 2.36
CA PHE A 155 3.73 2.99 3.52
C PHE A 155 2.79 4.15 3.88
N GLN A 156 1.57 3.81 4.27
CA GLN A 156 0.60 4.74 4.83
C GLN A 156 -0.06 4.11 6.05
N PHE A 157 0.10 4.75 7.21
CA PHE A 157 -0.52 4.30 8.44
C PHE A 157 -2.03 4.60 8.44
N SER A 158 -2.84 3.69 8.97
CA SER A 158 -4.23 3.93 9.30
C SER A 158 -4.42 4.24 10.79
N LEU A 159 -3.53 3.73 11.63
CA LEU A 159 -3.60 3.76 13.10
C LEU A 159 -2.22 4.07 13.68
N THR A 160 -2.20 4.78 14.81
CA THR A 160 -1.04 4.90 15.69
C THR A 160 -1.33 4.15 16.99
N PHE A 161 -0.42 3.30 17.44
CA PHE A 161 -0.58 2.58 18.70
C PHE A 161 -0.37 3.51 19.89
N SER A 162 -1.10 3.29 20.98
CA SER A 162 -0.91 4.03 22.23
C SER A 162 0.47 3.82 22.84
N SER A 163 1.10 2.66 22.59
CA SER A 163 2.47 2.34 22.99
C SER A 163 3.54 2.89 22.05
N GLY A 164 3.16 3.62 20.99
CA GLY A 164 4.06 4.06 19.93
C GLY A 164 4.13 3.07 18.75
N GLY A 165 4.51 3.60 17.60
CA GLY A 165 4.49 2.89 16.33
C GLY A 165 3.18 3.01 15.57
N TYR A 166 3.20 2.48 14.35
CA TYR A 166 2.15 2.65 13.35
C TYR A 166 1.72 1.31 12.77
N TYR A 167 0.45 1.25 12.38
CA TYR A 167 -0.14 0.14 11.64
C TYR A 167 -0.80 0.68 10.38
N GLY A 168 -0.70 -0.04 9.28
CA GLY A 168 -1.38 0.33 8.05
C GLY A 168 -1.07 -0.56 6.86
N LEU A 169 -0.96 0.08 5.70
CA LEU A 169 -0.83 -0.56 4.40
C LEU A 169 0.51 -0.20 3.77
N ALA A 170 1.05 -1.12 2.97
CA ALA A 170 2.23 -0.87 2.18
C ALA A 170 2.06 -1.29 0.72
N VAL A 171 2.84 -0.68 -0.16
CA VAL A 171 3.05 -1.16 -1.54
C VAL A 171 4.51 -1.46 -1.71
N LEU A 172 4.83 -2.63 -2.28
CA LEU A 172 6.15 -2.91 -2.84
C LEU A 172 6.05 -2.86 -4.36
N SER A 173 6.99 -2.21 -5.03
CA SER A 173 7.00 -2.05 -6.48
C SER A 173 8.40 -2.25 -7.05
N ARG A 174 8.52 -3.05 -8.11
CA ARG A 174 9.76 -3.12 -8.89
C ARG A 174 10.05 -1.81 -9.62
N PHE A 175 9.01 -1.05 -9.93
CA PHE A 175 9.08 0.24 -10.62
C PHE A 175 9.10 1.42 -9.64
N PRO A 176 9.58 2.62 -10.08
CA PRO A 176 9.53 3.83 -9.27
C PRO A 176 8.12 4.18 -8.78
N ILE A 177 8.02 4.45 -7.48
CA ILE A 177 6.84 5.06 -6.86
C ILE A 177 7.03 6.57 -6.90
N VAL A 178 6.14 7.28 -7.61
CA VAL A 178 6.28 8.73 -7.84
C VAL A 178 5.35 9.58 -6.98
N SER A 179 4.29 8.99 -6.42
CA SER A 179 3.36 9.66 -5.52
C SER A 179 2.69 8.66 -4.59
N THR A 180 2.37 9.10 -3.38
CA THR A 180 1.62 8.32 -2.38
C THR A 180 0.64 9.22 -1.65
N SER A 181 -0.59 8.77 -1.48
CA SER A 181 -1.61 9.44 -0.68
C SER A 181 -2.51 8.43 0.03
N LYS A 182 -3.34 8.90 0.96
CA LYS A 182 -4.36 8.08 1.62
C LYS A 182 -5.65 8.86 1.84
N ARG A 183 -6.76 8.14 1.86
CA ARG A 183 -8.06 8.58 2.38
C ARG A 183 -8.39 7.75 3.62
N LEU A 184 -8.82 8.40 4.71
CA LEU A 184 -9.44 7.69 5.83
C LEU A 184 -10.82 7.20 5.39
N LEU A 185 -11.11 5.92 5.66
CA LEU A 185 -12.42 5.35 5.43
C LEU A 185 -13.23 5.40 6.72
N SER A 186 -14.55 5.59 6.60
CA SER A 186 -15.46 5.59 7.75
C SER A 186 -15.34 4.26 8.50
N SER A 187 -14.91 4.35 9.75
CA SER A 187 -14.59 3.19 10.59
C SER A 187 -15.24 3.36 11.96
N THR A 188 -15.78 2.27 12.48
CA THR A 188 -16.36 2.15 13.82
C THR A 188 -15.44 1.39 14.77
N GLY A 189 -14.61 0.49 14.24
CA GLY A 189 -13.56 -0.22 14.97
C GLY A 189 -12.17 0.31 14.63
N GLU A 190 -11.26 -0.59 14.26
CA GLU A 190 -9.93 -0.23 13.77
C GLU A 190 -10.03 0.71 12.55
N GLN A 191 -9.33 1.84 12.59
CA GLN A 191 -9.33 2.81 11.50
C GLN A 191 -8.80 2.18 10.21
N ARG A 192 -9.59 2.26 9.13
CA ARG A 192 -9.22 1.79 7.78
C ARG A 192 -8.87 2.95 6.86
N ILE A 193 -8.08 2.66 5.83
CA ILE A 193 -7.70 3.63 4.81
C ILE A 193 -7.79 3.01 3.42
N LEU A 194 -8.01 3.87 2.42
CA LEU A 194 -7.65 3.60 1.03
C LEU A 194 -6.30 4.28 0.77
N MET A 195 -5.29 3.47 0.50
CA MET A 195 -3.97 3.96 0.08
C MET A 195 -3.93 4.03 -1.45
N ARG A 196 -3.48 5.17 -1.98
CA ARG A 196 -3.17 5.33 -3.41
C ARG A 196 -1.67 5.50 -3.59
N VAL A 197 -1.12 4.80 -4.56
CA VAL A 197 0.27 4.91 -5.00
C VAL A 197 0.30 5.04 -6.51
N ASP A 198 0.95 6.07 -7.03
CA ASP A 198 1.17 6.17 -8.48
C ASP A 198 2.53 5.55 -8.80
N VAL A 199 2.51 4.47 -9.58
CA VAL A 199 3.68 3.70 -10.00
C VAL A 199 4.00 4.00 -11.45
N LEU A 200 5.22 4.47 -11.73
CA LEU A 200 5.64 4.82 -13.09
C LEU A 200 6.31 3.60 -13.76
N THR A 201 5.65 2.99 -14.72
CA THR A 201 6.25 1.95 -15.58
C THR A 201 6.77 2.56 -16.87
N GLU A 202 7.49 1.75 -17.65
CA GLU A 202 7.91 2.07 -19.02
C GLU A 202 6.72 2.28 -19.98
N HIS A 203 5.53 1.78 -19.62
CA HIS A 203 4.31 1.88 -20.44
C HIS A 203 3.39 3.02 -20.01
N ALA A 204 3.19 3.21 -18.70
CA ALA A 204 2.21 4.17 -18.19
C ALA A 204 2.45 4.53 -16.72
N LEU A 205 1.82 5.62 -16.28
CA LEU A 205 1.58 5.87 -14.87
C LEU A 205 0.40 5.01 -14.42
N LEU A 206 0.60 4.17 -13.41
CA LEU A 206 -0.41 3.25 -12.88
C LEU A 206 -0.85 3.69 -11.50
N PRO A 207 -2.11 4.16 -11.35
CA PRO A 207 -2.72 4.34 -10.05
C PRO A 207 -3.01 3.00 -9.37
N VAL A 208 -2.30 2.70 -8.30
CA VAL A 208 -2.45 1.47 -7.50
C VAL A 208 -3.20 1.81 -6.20
N GLY A 209 -4.35 1.20 -6.00
CA GLY A 209 -5.12 1.25 -4.77
C GLY A 209 -4.82 0.04 -3.89
N VAL A 210 -4.60 0.26 -2.59
CA VAL A 210 -4.55 -0.81 -1.57
C VAL A 210 -5.50 -0.46 -0.43
N THR A 211 -6.28 -1.44 0.04
CA THR A 211 -7.17 -1.27 1.18
C THR A 211 -7.19 -2.51 2.08
N HIS A 212 -7.72 -2.34 3.29
CA HIS A 212 -8.09 -3.43 4.20
C HIS A 212 -9.43 -3.03 4.83
N LEU A 213 -10.51 -3.71 4.46
CA LEU A 213 -11.86 -3.31 4.89
C LEU A 213 -12.18 -3.76 6.31
N GLY A 214 -13.18 -3.10 6.88
CA GLY A 214 -13.75 -3.38 8.18
C GLY A 214 -14.36 -4.78 8.32
N LEU A 215 -14.63 -5.20 9.55
CA LEU A 215 -15.11 -6.56 9.84
C LEU A 215 -16.62 -6.70 9.74
N THR A 216 -17.37 -5.60 9.90
CA THR A 216 -18.84 -5.63 9.86
C THR A 216 -19.35 -5.29 8.47
N ALA A 217 -20.42 -5.97 8.02
CA ALA A 217 -21.00 -5.71 6.70
C ALA A 217 -21.50 -4.25 6.53
N GLY A 218 -21.97 -3.62 7.61
CA GLY A 218 -22.38 -2.21 7.58
C GLY A 218 -21.21 -1.28 7.31
N GLU A 219 -20.10 -1.47 8.03
CA GLU A 219 -18.86 -0.73 7.82
C GLU A 219 -18.31 -0.94 6.41
N ARG A 220 -18.20 -2.20 5.95
CA ARG A 220 -17.70 -2.48 4.60
C ARG A 220 -18.52 -1.84 3.49
N LYS A 221 -19.86 -1.81 3.60
CA LYS A 221 -20.72 -1.14 2.62
C LYS A 221 -20.44 0.35 2.53
N THR A 222 -20.28 1.02 3.67
CA THR A 222 -19.91 2.44 3.70
C THR A 222 -18.53 2.63 3.09
N GLN A 223 -17.54 1.83 3.48
CA GLN A 223 -16.16 1.94 3.00
C GLN A 223 -16.04 1.67 1.49
N VAL A 224 -16.76 0.67 0.96
CA VAL A 224 -16.81 0.43 -0.49
C VAL A 224 -17.46 1.60 -1.21
N SER A 225 -18.55 2.17 -0.68
CA SER A 225 -19.16 3.38 -1.27
C SER A 225 -18.15 4.53 -1.35
N GLU A 226 -17.37 4.76 -0.29
CA GLU A 226 -16.32 5.78 -0.26
C GLU A 226 -15.21 5.50 -1.29
N ILE A 227 -14.77 4.23 -1.42
CA ILE A 227 -13.78 3.83 -2.43
C ILE A 227 -14.32 4.08 -3.85
N LEU A 228 -15.59 3.78 -4.11
CA LEU A 228 -16.22 4.00 -5.42
C LEU A 228 -16.36 5.49 -5.76
N GLU A 229 -16.53 6.37 -4.78
CA GLU A 229 -16.50 7.83 -4.99
C GLU A 229 -15.12 8.30 -5.48
N ASP A 230 -14.04 7.71 -4.94
CA ASP A 230 -12.66 8.04 -5.32
C ASP A 230 -12.26 7.47 -6.69
N LEU A 231 -13.02 6.54 -7.26
CA LEU A 231 -12.72 6.00 -8.59
C LEU A 231 -12.84 7.06 -9.70
N GLY A 232 -13.63 8.12 -9.54
CA GLY A 232 -13.56 9.37 -10.33
C GLY A 232 -13.29 9.25 -11.85
N SER A 233 -12.67 10.27 -12.46
CA SER A 233 -12.30 10.28 -13.88
C SER A 233 -10.96 9.60 -14.21
N GLU A 234 -10.11 9.38 -13.20
CA GLU A 234 -8.76 8.80 -13.38
C GLU A 234 -8.67 7.33 -12.98
N GLY A 235 -9.62 6.80 -12.20
CA GLY A 235 -9.69 5.39 -11.82
C GLY A 235 -8.48 4.87 -11.03
N PHE A 236 -8.60 3.63 -10.52
CA PHE A 236 -7.44 2.81 -10.23
C PHE A 236 -7.12 1.95 -11.45
N ALA A 237 -5.84 1.85 -11.82
CA ALA A 237 -5.40 0.80 -12.73
C ALA A 237 -5.60 -0.57 -12.06
N VAL A 238 -5.34 -0.65 -10.75
CA VAL A 238 -5.59 -1.84 -9.94
C VAL A 238 -5.97 -1.44 -8.51
N LEU A 239 -6.94 -2.14 -7.92
CA LEU A 239 -7.29 -2.04 -6.49
C LEU A 239 -7.10 -3.42 -5.86
N MET A 240 -6.34 -3.48 -4.77
CA MET A 240 -5.98 -4.75 -4.14
C MET A 240 -6.19 -4.72 -2.64
N GLY A 241 -6.45 -5.88 -2.03
CA GLY A 241 -6.43 -5.99 -0.58
C GLY A 241 -7.32 -7.06 0.02
N ASP A 242 -7.29 -7.10 1.34
CA ASP A 242 -8.22 -7.88 2.16
C ASP A 242 -9.54 -7.11 2.32
N MET A 243 -10.57 -7.61 1.67
CA MET A 243 -11.89 -6.99 1.66
C MET A 243 -12.78 -7.48 2.81
N ASN A 244 -12.34 -8.47 3.60
CA ASN A 244 -13.13 -9.07 4.68
C ASN A 244 -14.56 -9.50 4.28
N ALA A 245 -14.78 -9.75 3.00
CA ALA A 245 -16.09 -10.00 2.40
C ALA A 245 -15.96 -11.08 1.32
N GLN A 246 -17.00 -11.91 1.17
CA GLN A 246 -17.05 -12.94 0.15
C GLN A 246 -17.66 -12.42 -1.15
N PRO A 247 -17.46 -13.11 -2.29
CA PRO A 247 -17.93 -12.61 -3.60
C PRO A 247 -19.46 -12.40 -3.69
N GLY A 248 -20.22 -13.11 -2.86
CA GLY A 248 -21.68 -13.01 -2.81
C GLY A 248 -22.22 -11.85 -1.96
N ASP A 249 -21.36 -11.16 -1.21
CA ASP A 249 -21.75 -10.04 -0.36
C ASP A 249 -22.07 -8.79 -1.21
N GLU A 250 -23.00 -7.96 -0.73
CA GLU A 250 -23.53 -6.84 -1.53
C GLU A 250 -22.46 -5.79 -1.85
N GLU A 251 -21.60 -5.47 -0.89
CA GLU A 251 -20.47 -4.57 -1.09
C GLU A 251 -19.49 -5.07 -2.16
N MET A 252 -19.29 -6.39 -2.27
CA MET A 252 -18.42 -6.96 -3.29
C MET A 252 -19.08 -6.94 -4.67
N LYS A 253 -20.39 -7.12 -4.75
CA LYS A 253 -21.15 -6.92 -6.00
C LYS A 253 -21.06 -5.47 -6.48
N SER A 254 -21.16 -4.50 -5.56
CA SER A 254 -20.98 -3.08 -5.89
C SER A 254 -19.59 -2.83 -6.47
N LEU A 255 -18.54 -3.34 -5.84
CA LEU A 255 -17.18 -3.18 -6.34
C LEU A 255 -16.98 -3.87 -7.71
N ALA A 256 -17.46 -5.10 -7.86
CA ALA A 256 -17.38 -5.87 -9.10
C ALA A 256 -18.23 -5.30 -10.26
N SER A 257 -19.18 -4.39 -9.97
CA SER A 257 -19.91 -3.66 -11.01
C SER A 257 -19.15 -2.43 -11.52
N ALA A 258 -18.15 -1.95 -10.78
CA ALA A 258 -17.34 -0.79 -11.13
C ALA A 258 -15.94 -1.18 -11.62
N MET A 259 -15.40 -2.30 -11.16
CA MET A 259 -14.07 -2.81 -11.52
C MET A 259 -14.13 -4.31 -11.84
N ASN A 260 -13.19 -4.79 -12.63
CA ASN A 260 -13.13 -6.20 -13.03
C ASN A 260 -12.43 -7.03 -11.94
N ASP A 261 -13.14 -7.97 -11.32
CA ASP A 261 -12.50 -8.99 -10.45
C ASP A 261 -11.51 -9.79 -11.30
N ALA A 262 -10.22 -9.73 -10.94
CA ALA A 262 -9.16 -10.32 -11.72
C ALA A 262 -9.00 -11.83 -11.50
N TRP A 263 -9.79 -12.41 -10.59
CA TRP A 263 -9.77 -13.85 -10.35
C TRP A 263 -10.39 -14.63 -11.51
N LEU A 264 -9.70 -15.68 -11.97
CA LEU A 264 -10.18 -16.54 -13.03
C LEU A 264 -10.95 -17.72 -12.43
N GLU A 265 -12.20 -17.94 -12.86
CA GLU A 265 -12.98 -19.12 -12.43
C GLU A 265 -12.25 -20.45 -12.71
N SER A 266 -11.48 -20.50 -13.81
CA SER A 266 -10.64 -21.65 -14.18
C SER A 266 -9.50 -21.94 -13.18
N SER A 267 -9.14 -20.97 -12.33
CA SER A 267 -8.16 -21.11 -11.25
C SER A 267 -8.76 -21.66 -9.96
N GLY A 268 -10.05 -22.01 -9.96
CA GLY A 268 -10.76 -22.58 -8.82
C GLY A 268 -11.39 -21.53 -7.92
N GLN A 269 -11.62 -21.89 -6.65
CA GLN A 269 -12.42 -21.08 -5.72
C GLN A 269 -11.72 -19.81 -5.20
N GLY A 270 -10.38 -19.74 -5.30
CA GLY A 270 -9.61 -18.59 -4.82
C GLY A 270 -9.66 -18.38 -3.32
N PHE A 271 -9.84 -19.44 -2.52
CA PHE A 271 -9.87 -19.32 -1.07
C PHE A 271 -8.50 -18.96 -0.50
N THR A 272 -8.47 -17.93 0.33
CA THR A 272 -7.28 -17.32 0.92
C THR A 272 -7.23 -17.47 2.44
N PHE A 273 -8.39 -17.66 3.10
CA PHE A 273 -8.50 -17.70 4.56
C PHE A 273 -9.40 -18.85 5.06
N PRO A 274 -9.09 -19.47 6.22
CA PRO A 274 -7.81 -19.39 6.95
C PRO A 274 -6.71 -20.18 6.24
N VAL A 275 -5.44 -19.81 6.44
CA VAL A 275 -4.29 -20.33 5.69
C VAL A 275 -4.18 -21.86 5.64
N ASP A 276 -4.50 -22.56 6.73
CA ASP A 276 -4.35 -24.02 6.84
C ASP A 276 -5.43 -24.79 6.08
N THR A 277 -6.69 -24.33 6.18
CA THR A 277 -7.85 -24.93 5.50
C THR A 277 -8.69 -23.82 4.89
N PRO A 278 -8.28 -23.24 3.76
CA PRO A 278 -8.97 -22.09 3.18
C PRO A 278 -10.39 -22.45 2.77
N THR A 279 -11.34 -21.66 3.24
CA THR A 279 -12.78 -21.82 2.96
C THR A 279 -13.45 -20.52 2.52
N LYS A 280 -12.72 -19.39 2.58
CA LYS A 280 -13.21 -18.07 2.20
C LYS A 280 -12.25 -17.43 1.22
N ARG A 281 -12.79 -16.75 0.22
CA ARG A 281 -12.07 -15.80 -0.64
C ARG A 281 -12.40 -14.41 -0.10
N ILE A 282 -11.42 -13.78 0.55
CA ILE A 282 -11.58 -12.44 1.11
C ILE A 282 -10.49 -11.46 0.67
N ASP A 283 -9.44 -11.96 0.01
CA ASP A 283 -8.38 -11.15 -0.59
C ASP A 283 -8.60 -11.05 -2.11
N TYR A 284 -8.46 -9.85 -2.67
CA TYR A 284 -8.85 -9.57 -4.05
C TYR A 284 -7.84 -8.69 -4.78
N ILE A 285 -7.82 -8.85 -6.10
CA ILE A 285 -7.21 -7.93 -7.06
C ILE A 285 -8.31 -7.56 -8.05
N PHE A 286 -8.64 -6.27 -8.13
CA PHE A 286 -9.59 -5.70 -9.08
C PHE A 286 -8.83 -4.84 -10.10
N LEU A 287 -9.17 -4.99 -11.38
CA LEU A 287 -8.56 -4.25 -12.48
C LEU A 287 -9.49 -3.16 -12.99
N GLY A 288 -8.91 -2.01 -13.33
CA GLY A 288 -9.60 -0.99 -14.11
C GLY A 288 -9.98 -1.48 -15.52
N ASN A 289 -10.90 -0.78 -16.17
CA ASN A 289 -11.49 -1.22 -17.46
C ASN A 289 -10.53 -1.22 -18.66
N ASN A 290 -9.34 -0.63 -18.51
CA ASN A 290 -8.36 -0.53 -19.59
C ASN A 290 -7.43 -1.75 -19.67
N TRP A 291 -7.56 -2.74 -18.79
CA TRP A 291 -6.75 -3.95 -18.86
C TRP A 291 -7.37 -4.98 -19.81
N PRO A 292 -6.55 -5.76 -20.55
CA PRO A 292 -6.98 -7.04 -21.07
C PRO A 292 -7.43 -7.99 -19.95
N SER A 293 -8.10 -9.08 -20.32
CA SER A 293 -8.40 -10.14 -19.37
C SER A 293 -7.11 -10.75 -18.78
N PRO A 294 -7.08 -11.04 -17.47
CA PRO A 294 -5.99 -11.80 -16.87
C PRO A 294 -5.81 -13.15 -17.56
N THR A 295 -4.57 -13.62 -17.64
CA THR A 295 -4.27 -14.92 -18.26
C THR A 295 -3.80 -15.97 -17.25
N GLN A 296 -3.42 -15.54 -16.04
CA GLN A 296 -3.09 -16.42 -14.93
C GLN A 296 -3.59 -15.81 -13.63
N ALA A 297 -4.14 -16.64 -12.76
CA ALA A 297 -4.47 -16.29 -11.39
C ALA A 297 -4.22 -17.53 -10.51
N HIS A 298 -3.64 -17.35 -9.33
CA HIS A 298 -3.48 -18.45 -8.37
C HIS A 298 -3.33 -17.91 -6.93
N VAL A 299 -3.52 -18.82 -5.97
CA VAL A 299 -3.29 -18.57 -4.54
C VAL A 299 -2.09 -19.41 -4.11
N PRO A 300 -0.92 -18.79 -3.85
CA PRO A 300 0.23 -19.49 -3.29
C PRO A 300 -0.08 -20.17 -1.96
N THR A 301 0.56 -21.31 -1.69
CA THR A 301 0.31 -22.16 -0.52
C THR A 301 1.19 -21.84 0.70
N THR A 302 1.87 -20.68 0.68
CA THR A 302 2.68 -20.21 1.80
C THR A 302 1.86 -20.13 3.10
N LYS A 303 2.53 -20.36 4.23
CA LYS A 303 1.93 -20.32 5.59
C LYS A 303 2.54 -19.23 6.47
N THR A 304 3.06 -18.19 5.83
CA THR A 304 3.78 -17.10 6.51
C THR A 304 2.87 -16.05 7.15
N SER A 305 1.55 -16.18 6.93
CA SER A 305 0.47 -15.38 7.50
C SER A 305 -0.73 -16.31 7.74
N ASP A 306 -1.76 -15.84 8.45
CA ASP A 306 -3.06 -16.50 8.53
C ASP A 306 -3.91 -16.34 7.26
N HIS A 307 -3.48 -15.48 6.33
CA HIS A 307 -3.95 -15.39 4.96
C HIS A 307 -2.98 -16.03 3.97
N ARG A 308 -3.51 -16.47 2.82
CA ARG A 308 -2.70 -16.76 1.63
C ARG A 308 -2.75 -15.57 0.67
N PRO A 309 -1.65 -15.27 -0.03
CA PRO A 309 -1.65 -14.21 -1.02
C PRO A 309 -2.50 -14.59 -2.25
N VAL A 310 -2.86 -13.57 -3.03
CA VAL A 310 -3.45 -13.74 -4.37
C VAL A 310 -2.49 -13.17 -5.38
N VAL A 311 -2.21 -13.91 -6.45
CA VAL A 311 -1.32 -13.51 -7.54
C VAL A 311 -2.08 -13.56 -8.85
N VAL A 312 -1.97 -12.50 -9.64
CA VAL A 312 -2.60 -12.40 -10.96
C VAL A 312 -1.59 -11.85 -11.96
N PHE A 313 -1.56 -12.45 -13.16
CA PHE A 313 -0.81 -11.92 -14.30
C PHE A 313 -1.76 -11.39 -15.37
N VAL A 314 -1.49 -10.15 -15.79
CA VAL A 314 -2.29 -9.39 -16.76
C VAL A 314 -1.37 -8.92 -17.88
N PRO A 315 -1.65 -9.25 -19.15
CA PRO A 315 -0.83 -8.76 -20.25
C PRO A 315 -1.01 -7.25 -20.45
N TRP A 316 -0.04 -6.60 -21.08
CA TRP A 316 -0.23 -5.25 -21.62
C TRP A 316 -1.22 -5.27 -22.79
N ASN A 317 -1.90 -4.15 -23.04
CA ASN A 317 -2.69 -3.95 -24.26
C ASN A 317 -1.81 -3.90 -25.52
#